data_AF-A0A1W9TQT3-F1
#
_entry.id   AF-A0A1W9TQT3-F1
#
_cell.length_a   1.000
_cell.length_b   1.000
_cell.length_c   1.000
_cell.angle_alpha   90.00
_cell.angle_beta   90.00
_cell.angle_gamma   90.00
#
_symmetry.space_group_name_H-M   'P 1'
#
loop_
_entity.id
_entity.type
_entity.pdbx_description
1 polymer ?
#
loop_
_entity_poly.entity_id
_entity_poly.type
_entity_poly.pdbx_seq_one_letter_code
_entity_poly.pdbx_strand_id
1 'polypeptide(L)'
;MSVSLTTTCYTHCLTKKDMVPQKEEPNQECRMVKRDIEGDTVTWVMKCQTEEGITVLNGKVTYNRKSFEGVIKMKQSDMEMTQNLKGKWIGECK
;
A
#
# COMPACT_ATOMS: atom_id res chain seq x y z
N MET A 1 3.98 -23.02 -10.94
CA MET A 1 3.24 -22.87 -9.68
C MET A 1 2.29 -21.70 -9.87
N SER A 2 0.98 -21.96 -9.83
CA SER A 2 -0.07 -20.97 -10.11
C SER A 2 -0.21 -20.03 -8.91
N VAL A 3 0.23 -18.77 -9.06
CA VAL A 3 -0.01 -17.73 -8.04
C VAL A 3 -1.49 -17.37 -8.11
N SER A 4 -2.29 -17.98 -7.23
CA SER A 4 -3.68 -17.60 -7.05
C SER A 4 -3.69 -16.26 -6.32
N LEU A 5 -4.00 -15.16 -7.03
CA LEU A 5 -4.23 -13.84 -6.44
C LEU A 5 -5.52 -13.89 -5.60
N THR A 6 -5.43 -14.42 -4.39
CA THR A 6 -6.54 -14.41 -3.44
C THR A 6 -6.75 -12.99 -2.94
N THR A 7 -7.97 -12.48 -3.08
CA THR A 7 -8.37 -11.21 -2.47
C THR A 7 -8.14 -11.32 -0.96
N THR A 8 -7.16 -10.57 -0.47
CA THR A 8 -6.81 -10.54 0.95
C THR A 8 -7.48 -9.31 1.56
N CYS A 9 -8.33 -9.51 2.57
CA CYS A 9 -8.96 -8.44 3.32
C CYS A 9 -8.27 -8.27 4.67
N TYR A 10 -7.97 -7.02 5.02
CA TYR A 10 -7.33 -6.66 6.28
C TYR A 10 -7.97 -5.38 6.82
N THR A 11 -7.87 -5.20 8.14
CA THR A 11 -8.36 -4.02 8.83
C THR A 11 -7.15 -3.21 9.29
N HIS A 12 -7.10 -1.94 8.91
CA HIS A 12 -6.09 -0.99 9.37
C HIS A 12 -6.73 0.20 10.07
N CYS A 13 -6.06 0.69 11.11
CA CYS A 13 -6.37 1.98 11.70
C CYS A 13 -5.70 3.08 10.87
N LEU A 14 -6.46 3.72 9.98
CA LEU A 14 -5.95 4.82 9.17
C LEU A 14 -6.24 6.15 9.85
N THR A 15 -5.21 6.99 9.97
CA THR A 15 -5.32 8.34 10.55
C THR A 15 -4.76 9.36 9.59
N LYS A 16 -4.95 10.66 9.86
CA LYS A 16 -4.32 11.69 9.02
C LYS A 16 -2.79 11.64 9.02
N LYS A 17 -2.19 11.09 10.08
CA LYS A 17 -0.73 10.91 10.17
C LYS A 17 -0.30 9.62 9.44
N ASP A 18 -1.20 8.65 9.39
CA ASP A 18 -0.98 7.34 8.80
C ASP A 18 -2.09 6.99 7.79
N MET A 19 -1.96 7.60 6.61
CA MET A 19 -2.92 7.51 5.49
C MET A 19 -2.49 6.48 4.43
N VAL A 20 -1.61 5.55 4.78
CA VAL A 20 -1.10 4.58 3.83
C VAL A 20 -1.62 3.20 4.22
N PRO A 21 -2.59 2.64 3.48
CA PRO A 21 -3.14 1.32 3.77
C PRO A 21 -2.19 0.23 3.27
N GLN A 22 -1.10 0.03 4.01
CA GLN A 22 -0.16 -1.05 3.77
C GLN A 22 0.03 -1.87 5.03
N LYS A 23 0.27 -3.17 4.83
CA LYS A 23 0.75 -4.04 5.88
C LYS A 23 2.26 -3.82 6.04
N GLU A 24 2.72 -3.55 7.25
CA GLU A 24 4.13 -3.73 7.58
C GLU A 24 4.40 -5.23 7.58
N GLU A 25 5.12 -5.73 6.57
CA GLU A 25 5.59 -7.11 6.57
C GLU A 25 6.78 -7.21 7.54
N PRO A 26 6.71 -8.07 8.58
CA PRO A 26 7.86 -8.33 9.43
C PRO A 26 8.98 -8.92 8.56
N ASN A 27 10.21 -8.42 8.76
CA ASN A 27 11.45 -8.77 8.03
C ASN A 27 11.76 -8.00 6.73
N GLN A 28 11.06 -6.90 6.42
CA GLN A 28 11.45 -6.02 5.31
C GLN A 28 11.81 -4.63 5.81
N GLU A 29 13.05 -4.17 5.54
CA GLU A 29 13.44 -2.78 5.77
C GLU A 29 12.82 -1.89 4.68
N CYS A 30 11.55 -1.54 4.86
CA CYS A 30 10.83 -0.63 3.99
C CYS A 30 10.99 0.82 4.46
N ARG A 31 11.61 1.66 3.64
CA ARG A 31 11.75 3.10 3.88
C ARG A 31 10.85 3.89 2.93
N MET A 32 10.10 4.83 3.49
CA MET A 32 9.33 5.78 2.70
C MET A 32 10.28 6.81 2.06
N VAL A 33 10.32 6.83 0.73
CA VAL A 33 11.19 7.73 -0.04
C VAL A 33 10.48 9.03 -0.37
N LYS A 34 9.18 8.93 -0.69
CA LYS A 34 8.35 10.07 -1.04
C LYS A 34 6.93 9.83 -0.55
N ARG A 35 6.30 10.89 -0.06
CA ARG A 35 4.87 10.96 0.22
C ARG A 35 4.37 12.31 -0.28
N ASP A 36 3.26 12.30 -0.98
CA ASP A 36 2.59 13.47 -1.50
C ASP A 36 1.09 13.34 -1.25
N ILE A 37 0.46 14.45 -0.88
CA ILE A 37 -0.96 14.52 -0.54
C ILE A 37 -1.57 15.66 -1.35
N GLU A 38 -2.48 15.32 -2.25
CA GLU A 38 -3.20 16.27 -3.09
C GLU A 38 -4.71 16.05 -2.88
N GLY A 39 -5.33 16.96 -2.13
CA GLY A 39 -6.74 16.85 -1.74
C GLY A 39 -7.02 15.54 -0.98
N ASP A 40 -7.84 14.68 -1.60
CA ASP A 40 -8.24 13.37 -1.05
C ASP A 40 -7.37 12.21 -1.55
N THR A 41 -6.32 12.50 -2.32
CA THR A 41 -5.42 11.51 -2.91
C THR A 41 -4.05 11.53 -2.22
N VAL A 42 -3.61 10.36 -1.79
CA VAL A 42 -2.27 10.13 -1.22
C VAL A 42 -1.47 9.31 -2.21
N THR A 43 -0.29 9.81 -2.58
CA THR A 43 0.68 9.08 -3.42
C THR A 43 1.96 8.87 -2.64
N TRP A 44 2.50 7.66 -2.63
CA TRP A 44 3.72 7.37 -1.91
C TRP A 44 4.64 6.42 -2.68
N VAL A 45 5.93 6.53 -2.39
CA VAL A 45 6.96 5.65 -2.90
C VAL A 45 7.73 5.08 -1.73
N MET A 46 7.84 3.76 -1.67
CA MET A 46 8.71 3.07 -0.73
C MET A 46 9.77 2.29 -1.45
N LYS A 47 10.92 2.17 -0.78
CA LYS A 47 11.97 1.23 -1.14
C LYS A 47 12.11 0.24 0.01
N CYS A 48 11.89 -1.03 -0.29
CA CYS A 48 12.12 -2.13 0.62
C CYS A 48 13.39 -2.84 0.21
N GLN A 49 14.30 -3.01 1.16
CA GLN A 49 15.47 -3.86 0.98
C GLN A 49 15.14 -5.25 1.49
N THR A 50 15.22 -6.24 0.60
CA THR A 50 15.01 -7.66 0.90
C THR A 50 16.29 -8.43 0.58
N GLU A 51 16.39 -9.70 1.00
CA GLU A 51 17.52 -10.57 0.65
C GLU A 51 17.65 -10.77 -0.88
N GLU A 52 16.53 -10.67 -1.59
CA GLU A 52 16.45 -10.82 -3.05
C GLU A 52 16.75 -9.53 -3.83
N GLY A 53 16.87 -8.39 -3.16
CA GLY A 53 17.24 -7.11 -3.77
C GLY A 53 16.40 -5.92 -3.32
N ILE A 54 16.35 -4.88 -4.15
CA ILE A 54 15.58 -3.66 -3.88
C ILE A 54 14.22 -3.77 -4.55
N THR A 55 13.17 -3.70 -3.74
CA THR A 55 11.78 -3.62 -4.19
C THR A 55 11.27 -2.18 -4.07
N VAL A 56 10.72 -1.64 -5.15
CA VAL A 56 10.12 -0.31 -5.18
C VAL A 56 8.60 -0.43 -5.23
N LEU A 57 7.92 0.16 -4.26
CA LEU A 57 6.46 0.18 -4.16
C LEU A 57 5.96 1.59 -4.43
N ASN A 58 5.19 1.77 -5.50
CA ASN A 58 4.54 3.03 -5.84
C ASN A 58 3.04 2.88 -5.56
N GLY A 59 2.57 3.52 -4.50
CA GLY A 59 1.17 3.49 -4.10
C GLY A 59 0.45 4.79 -4.44
N LYS A 60 -0.81 4.67 -4.83
CA LYS A 60 -1.75 5.79 -4.95
C LYS A 60 -3.09 5.35 -4.38
N VAL A 61 -3.64 6.11 -3.44
CA VAL A 61 -4.96 5.87 -2.85
C VAL A 61 -5.75 7.16 -2.89
N THR A 62 -7.02 7.07 -3.27
CA THR A 62 -7.99 8.16 -3.20
C THR A 62 -9.07 7.81 -2.19
N TYR A 63 -9.27 8.68 -1.22
CA TYR A 63 -10.27 8.55 -0.18
C TYR A 63 -11.59 9.19 -0.61
N ASN A 64 -12.69 8.50 -0.34
CA ASN A 64 -14.06 8.90 -0.70
C ASN A 64 -14.97 8.76 0.52
N ARG A 65 -14.86 9.69 1.48
CA ARG A 65 -15.61 9.71 2.76
C ARG A 65 -15.46 8.42 3.57
N LYS A 66 -16.28 7.41 3.26
CA LYS A 66 -16.36 6.11 3.95
C LYS A 66 -15.76 4.96 3.12
N SER A 67 -15.15 5.23 1.98
CA SER A 67 -14.44 4.24 1.18
C SER A 67 -13.12 4.80 0.68
N PHE A 68 -12.28 3.92 0.14
CA PHE A 68 -11.11 4.32 -0.64
C PHE A 68 -10.89 3.34 -1.77
N GLU A 69 -10.26 3.84 -2.82
CA GLU A 69 -9.76 3.03 -3.93
C GLU A 69 -8.28 3.35 -4.12
N GLY A 70 -7.48 2.35 -4.49
CA GLY A 70 -6.07 2.56 -4.71
C GLY A 70 -5.43 1.54 -5.61
N VAL A 71 -4.19 1.84 -5.98
CA VAL A 71 -3.34 0.98 -6.78
C VAL A 71 -1.93 1.01 -6.20
N ILE A 72 -1.32 -0.15 -6.06
CA ILE A 72 0.08 -0.30 -5.70
C ILE A 72 0.78 -0.97 -6.87
N LYS A 73 1.80 -0.32 -7.40
CA LYS A 73 2.73 -0.89 -8.39
C LYS A 73 4.01 -1.28 -7.67
N MET A 74 4.26 -2.57 -7.58
CA MET A 74 5.48 -3.14 -7.06
C MET A 74 6.42 -3.46 -8.22
N LYS A 75 7.68 -3.06 -8.09
CA LYS A 75 8.75 -3.39 -9.03
C LYS A 75 9.92 -4.00 -8.27
N GLN A 76 10.29 -5.22 -8.63
CA GLN A 76 11.42 -5.94 -8.06
C GLN A 76 12.17 -6.60 -9.21
N SER A 77 13.40 -6.13 -9.50
CA SER A 77 14.17 -6.57 -10.67
C SER A 77 13.32 -6.51 -11.96
N ASP A 78 13.18 -7.62 -12.69
CA ASP A 78 12.37 -7.78 -13.91
C ASP A 78 10.87 -8.06 -13.66
N MET A 79 10.46 -8.16 -12.39
CA MET A 79 9.06 -8.42 -12.02
C MET A 79 8.32 -7.11 -11.72
N GLU A 80 7.22 -6.88 -12.42
CA GLU A 80 6.25 -5.83 -12.11
C GLU A 80 4.91 -6.46 -11.70
N MET A 81 4.40 -6.06 -10.53
CA MET A 81 3.11 -6.49 -10.03
C MET A 81 2.24 -5.26 -9.75
N THR A 82 1.00 -5.30 -10.21
CA THR A 82 0.00 -4.26 -9.91
C THR A 82 -1.08 -4.84 -9.01
N GLN A 83 -1.25 -4.25 -7.83
CA GLN A 83 -2.29 -4.61 -6.87
C GLN A 83 -3.34 -3.50 -6.83
N ASN A 84 -4.62 -3.87 -7.00
CA ASN A 84 -5.73 -2.96 -6.83
C ASN A 84 -6.27 -3.08 -5.40
N LEU A 85 -6.54 -1.93 -4.79
CA LEU A 85 -7.05 -1.82 -3.43
C LEU A 85 -8.47 -1.24 -3.44
N LYS A 86 -9.33 -1.82 -2.62
CA LYS A 86 -10.63 -1.25 -2.27
C LYS A 86 -10.84 -1.40 -0.78
N GLY A 87 -11.31 -0.34 -0.14
CA GLY A 87 -11.59 -0.35 1.29
C GLY A 87 -12.86 0.39 1.64
N LYS A 88 -13.39 0.07 2.82
CA LYS A 88 -14.54 0.73 3.44
C LYS A 88 -14.25 1.04 4.90
N TRP A 89 -14.77 2.15 5.39
CA TRP A 89 -14.74 2.53 6.80
C TRP A 89 -15.71 1.65 7.59
N ILE A 90 -15.21 1.03 8.65
CA ILE A 90 -15.97 0.07 9.47
C ILE A 90 -16.20 0.54 10.91
N GLY A 91 -15.70 1.72 11.28
CA GLY A 91 -15.81 2.27 12.63
C GLY A 91 -14.52 2.94 13.11
N GLU A 92 -14.54 3.43 14.34
CA GLU A 92 -13.35 3.94 15.02
C GLU A 92 -12.35 2.82 15.31
N CYS A 93 -11.06 3.17 15.37
CA CYS A 93 -10.02 2.24 15.80
C CYS A 93 -10.23 1.87 17.27
N LYS A 94 -10.02 0.60 17.60
CA LYS A 94 -10.04 0.10 18.99
C LYS A 94 -8.64 0.00 19.56
#